data_AF-A0A193GN16-F1
#
_entry.id   AF-A0A193GN16-F1
#
_cell.length_a   1.000
_cell.length_b   1.000
_cell.length_c   1.000
_cell.angle_alpha   90.00
_cell.angle_beta   90.00
_cell.angle_gamma   90.00
#
_symmetry.space_group_name_H-M   'P 1'
#
loop_
_entity.id
_entity.type
_entity.pdbx_description
1 polymer ?
#
loop_
_entity_poly.entity_id
_entity_poly.type
_entity_poly.pdbx_seq_one_letter_code
_entity_poly.pdbx_strand_id
1 'polypeptide(L)'
;MAQQDEAVWDGAAIRELDLDSQSVLSHFVAGASGGDAARTLNFLLGLDGVDRWAVDYREHTLSSEDSMLLRAFIGNLQHVMQEHAAVLDHLVDPLVTLLAGLTTSRCMLILRYLAQKNDRFIEQLASTLESTSRDDVMVSTVRHRLVVFERAQMLGRIFSGARLLRIMQIMGSYRDVV
;
A
#
# COMPACT_ATOMS: atom_id res chain seq x y z
N MET A 1 27.77 21.91 13.04
CA MET A 1 26.54 22.34 12.35
C MET A 1 26.46 21.63 11.02
N ALA A 2 25.75 20.51 10.98
CA ALA A 2 25.19 19.86 9.79
C ALA A 2 24.38 18.65 10.32
N GLN A 3 23.28 18.96 11.01
CA GLN A 3 22.32 17.99 11.51
C GLN A 3 20.94 18.53 11.12
N GLN A 4 20.77 18.72 9.82
CA GLN A 4 19.56 19.18 9.15
C GLN A 4 19.60 18.50 7.78
N ASP A 5 19.02 17.30 7.71
CA ASP A 5 18.54 16.64 6.48
C ASP A 5 17.97 15.23 6.77
N GLU A 6 17.81 14.84 8.04
CA GLU A 6 17.11 13.61 8.44
C GLU A 6 15.59 13.80 8.65
N ALA A 7 15.04 14.94 8.22
CA ALA A 7 13.64 15.31 8.39
C ALA A 7 13.01 15.66 7.05
N VAL A 8 13.01 14.72 6.10
CA VAL A 8 12.24 14.90 4.87
C VAL A 8 11.67 13.52 4.53
N TRP A 9 10.37 13.44 4.28
CA TRP A 9 9.63 12.25 3.83
C TRP A 9 9.17 11.21 4.87
N ASP A 10 9.09 11.53 6.17
CA ASP A 10 8.17 10.78 7.04
C ASP A 10 6.76 11.11 6.54
N GLY A 11 6.25 10.27 5.62
CA GLY A 11 5.08 10.57 4.82
C GLY A 11 3.96 11.07 5.73
N ALA A 12 3.49 12.29 5.50
CA ALA A 12 2.54 12.98 6.38
C ALA A 12 1.50 12.03 6.97
N ALA A 13 1.36 12.06 8.31
CA ALA A 13 0.48 11.15 9.02
C ALA A 13 -0.93 11.15 8.42
N ILE A 14 -1.40 9.99 7.99
CA ILE A 14 -2.76 9.79 7.50
C ILE A 14 -3.68 9.84 8.72
N ARG A 15 -4.42 10.93 8.87
CA ARG A 15 -5.38 11.12 9.97
C ARG A 15 -6.66 10.35 9.69
N GLU A 16 -7.15 10.50 8.48
CA GLU A 16 -8.36 9.88 7.94
C GLU A 16 -8.00 9.15 6.65
N LEU A 17 -8.56 7.96 6.45
CA LEU A 17 -8.34 7.16 5.26
C LEU A 17 -9.43 7.54 4.25
N ASP A 18 -9.03 7.98 3.06
CA ASP A 18 -9.93 8.19 1.93
C ASP A 18 -9.43 7.32 0.77
N LEU A 19 -10.28 6.38 0.35
CA LEU A 19 -10.01 5.42 -0.72
C LEU A 19 -10.58 5.87 -2.07
N ASP A 20 -11.08 7.09 -2.22
CA ASP A 20 -11.30 7.68 -3.54
C ASP A 20 -9.99 7.72 -4.34
N SER A 21 -10.03 7.39 -5.64
CA SER A 21 -8.79 7.25 -6.43
C SER A 21 -8.00 8.55 -6.53
N GLN A 22 -8.67 9.70 -6.62
CA GLN A 22 -7.99 11.00 -6.66
C GLN A 22 -7.36 11.34 -5.32
N SER A 23 -8.07 11.06 -4.23
CA SER A 23 -7.54 11.22 -2.87
C SER A 23 -6.34 10.32 -2.62
N VAL A 24 -6.40 9.06 -3.06
CA VAL A 24 -5.31 8.08 -2.95
C VAL A 24 -4.05 8.59 -3.64
N LEU A 25 -4.14 9.03 -4.89
CA LEU A 25 -2.99 9.58 -5.61
C LEU A 25 -2.44 10.84 -4.94
N SER A 26 -3.33 11.71 -4.44
CA SER A 26 -2.96 12.94 -3.72
C SER A 26 -2.13 12.66 -2.46
N HIS A 27 -2.41 11.56 -1.74
CA HIS A 27 -1.63 11.15 -0.57
C HIS A 27 -0.16 10.84 -0.85
N PHE A 28 0.18 10.41 -2.08
CA PHE A 28 1.55 10.07 -2.45
C PHE A 28 2.36 11.25 -2.97
N VAL A 29 1.69 12.31 -3.43
CA VAL A 29 2.34 13.54 -3.90
C VAL A 29 2.26 14.70 -2.89
N ALA A 30 1.54 14.52 -1.78
CA ALA A 30 1.49 15.50 -0.71
C ALA A 30 2.90 15.84 -0.21
N GLY A 31 3.31 17.11 -0.35
CA GLY A 31 4.63 17.60 0.05
C GLY A 31 5.75 17.41 -0.98
N ALA A 32 5.49 16.78 -2.13
CA ALA A 32 6.46 16.66 -3.21
C ALA A 32 6.55 17.94 -4.05
N SER A 33 7.75 18.26 -4.55
CA SER A 33 7.94 19.35 -5.51
C SER A 33 7.55 18.89 -6.93
N GLY A 34 7.19 19.82 -7.82
CA GLY A 34 6.48 19.52 -9.07
C GLY A 34 7.08 18.38 -9.93
N GLY A 35 8.40 18.35 -10.12
CA GLY A 35 9.05 17.29 -10.91
C GLY A 35 9.04 15.91 -10.26
N ASP A 36 9.05 15.86 -8.93
CA ASP A 36 8.99 14.63 -8.15
C ASP A 36 7.55 14.11 -7.99
N ALA A 37 6.59 15.02 -7.84
CA ALA A 37 5.16 14.71 -7.85
C ALA A 37 4.74 14.06 -9.17
N ALA A 38 5.14 14.64 -10.32
CA ALA A 38 4.82 14.10 -11.63
C ALA A 38 5.42 12.69 -11.84
N ARG A 39 6.68 12.48 -11.42
CA ARG A 39 7.33 11.17 -11.48
C ARG A 39 6.58 10.13 -10.64
N THR A 40 6.19 10.51 -9.44
CA THR A 40 5.44 9.66 -8.51
C THR A 40 4.09 9.24 -9.09
N LEU A 41 3.33 10.20 -9.64
CA LEU A 41 2.04 9.90 -10.27
C LEU A 41 2.19 8.98 -11.48
N ASN A 42 3.15 9.25 -12.36
CA ASN A 42 3.40 8.41 -13.53
C ASN A 42 3.79 6.98 -13.13
N PHE A 43 4.57 6.82 -12.06
CA PHE A 43 4.90 5.52 -11.52
C PHE A 43 3.65 4.78 -11.01
N LEU A 44 2.84 5.43 -10.16
CA LEU A 44 1.62 4.83 -9.60
C LEU A 44 0.61 4.45 -10.70
N LEU A 45 0.35 5.36 -11.64
CA LEU A 45 -0.53 5.11 -12.79
C LEU A 45 0.01 3.98 -13.68
N GLY A 46 1.33 3.87 -13.81
CA GLY A 46 1.96 2.76 -14.53
C GLY A 46 1.73 1.40 -13.86
N LEU A 47 1.77 1.34 -12.53
CA LEU A 47 1.48 0.12 -11.76
C LEU A 47 0.00 -0.23 -11.79
N ASP A 48 -0.88 0.74 -11.52
CA ASP A 48 -2.32 0.52 -11.60
C ASP A 48 -2.72 0.11 -13.05
N GLY A 49 -2.02 0.63 -14.06
CA GLY A 49 -2.19 0.27 -15.47
C GLY A 49 -1.94 -1.20 -15.80
N VAL A 50 -1.12 -1.91 -15.01
CA VAL A 50 -0.85 -3.35 -15.17
C VAL A 50 -1.71 -4.24 -14.27
N ASP A 51 -2.38 -3.68 -13.25
CA ASP A 51 -3.30 -4.37 -12.34
C ASP A 51 -4.69 -4.65 -12.97
N ARG A 52 -4.73 -5.17 -14.20
CA ARG A 52 -6.00 -5.33 -14.95
C ARG A 52 -6.99 -6.31 -14.32
N TRP A 53 -6.54 -7.12 -13.37
CA TRP A 53 -7.34 -8.06 -12.59
C TRP A 53 -7.98 -7.42 -11.35
N ALA A 54 -7.52 -6.24 -10.93
CA ALA A 54 -8.02 -5.59 -9.73
C ALA A 54 -9.49 -5.18 -9.90
N VAL A 55 -10.28 -5.36 -8.84
CA VAL A 55 -11.73 -5.10 -8.84
C VAL A 55 -12.06 -3.63 -9.16
N ASP A 56 -11.15 -2.74 -8.80
CA ASP A 56 -11.27 -1.30 -8.92
C ASP A 56 -10.52 -0.71 -10.12
N TYR A 57 -9.85 -1.53 -10.95
CA TYR A 57 -9.07 -1.08 -12.11
C TYR A 57 -9.89 -0.23 -13.10
N ARG A 58 -11.17 -0.59 -13.31
CA ARG A 58 -12.04 0.02 -14.32
C ARG A 58 -13.09 0.96 -13.76
N GLU A 59 -12.92 1.43 -12.52
CA GLU A 59 -13.96 2.15 -11.77
C GLU A 59 -14.65 3.30 -12.54
N HIS A 60 -13.92 4.00 -13.42
CA HIS A 60 -14.45 5.13 -14.21
C HIS A 60 -15.18 4.71 -15.49
N THR A 61 -15.15 3.42 -15.84
CA THR A 61 -15.74 2.87 -17.08
C THR A 61 -16.83 1.84 -16.79
N LEU A 62 -17.18 1.63 -15.52
CA LEU A 62 -18.23 0.70 -15.08
C LEU A 62 -19.62 1.22 -15.46
N SER A 63 -20.56 0.27 -15.59
CA SER A 63 -21.99 0.58 -15.65
C SER A 63 -22.44 1.30 -14.36
N SER A 64 -23.59 1.96 -14.39
CA SER A 64 -24.11 2.67 -13.20
C SER A 64 -24.32 1.75 -12.00
N GLU A 65 -24.74 0.50 -12.24
CA GLU A 65 -24.99 -0.50 -11.21
C GLU A 65 -23.69 -1.03 -10.60
N ASP A 66 -22.75 -1.48 -11.45
CA ASP A 66 -21.44 -1.98 -11.00
C ASP A 66 -20.65 -0.88 -10.27
N SER A 67 -20.75 0.35 -10.76
CA SER A 67 -20.12 1.52 -10.13
C SER A 67 -20.70 1.79 -8.74
N MET A 68 -21.99 1.55 -8.52
CA MET A 68 -22.62 1.68 -7.19
C MET A 68 -22.15 0.58 -6.24
N LEU A 69 -22.07 -0.68 -6.71
CA LEU A 69 -21.56 -1.80 -5.92
C LEU A 69 -20.10 -1.60 -5.54
N LEU A 70 -19.26 -1.16 -6.47
CA LEU A 70 -17.86 -0.86 -6.20
C LEU A 70 -17.72 0.28 -5.17
N ARG A 71 -18.48 1.37 -5.30
CA ARG A 71 -18.48 2.45 -4.32
C ARG A 71 -18.89 1.97 -2.92
N ALA A 72 -19.93 1.13 -2.83
CA ALA A 72 -20.35 0.55 -1.55
C ALA A 72 -19.26 -0.34 -0.95
N PHE A 73 -18.61 -1.17 -1.77
CA PHE A 73 -17.50 -2.02 -1.34
C PHE A 73 -16.32 -1.17 -0.83
N ILE A 74 -15.86 -0.18 -1.58
CA ILE A 74 -14.75 0.69 -1.19
C ILE A 74 -15.09 1.50 0.07
N GLY A 75 -16.32 2.01 0.18
CA GLY A 75 -16.79 2.71 1.38
C GLY A 75 -16.80 1.82 2.63
N ASN A 76 -17.30 0.58 2.51
CA ASN A 76 -17.28 -0.38 3.61
C ASN A 76 -15.86 -0.79 3.99
N LEU A 77 -14.99 -1.00 2.99
CA LEU A 77 -13.58 -1.30 3.21
C LEU A 77 -12.91 -0.16 3.99
N GLN A 78 -13.08 1.08 3.54
CA GLN A 78 -12.53 2.25 4.20
C GLN A 78 -13.00 2.31 5.67
N HIS A 79 -14.30 2.15 5.90
CA HIS A 79 -14.89 2.17 7.24
C HIS A 79 -14.29 1.10 8.15
N VAL A 80 -14.21 -0.16 7.68
CA VAL A 80 -13.61 -1.27 8.43
C VAL A 80 -12.13 -1.01 8.75
N MET A 81 -11.36 -0.52 7.77
CA MET A 81 -9.95 -0.18 7.99
C MET A 81 -9.80 0.91 9.05
N GLN A 82 -10.66 1.93 9.05
CA GLN A 82 -10.60 3.03 10.01
C GLN A 82 -11.04 2.61 11.42
N GLU A 83 -12.14 1.88 11.53
CA GLU A 83 -12.72 1.50 12.83
C GLU A 83 -11.85 0.47 13.56
N HIS A 84 -11.25 -0.46 12.81
CA HIS A 84 -10.57 -1.63 13.38
C HIS A 84 -9.05 -1.63 13.19
N ALA A 85 -8.45 -0.54 12.69
CA ALA A 85 -7.01 -0.45 12.39
C ALA A 85 -6.11 -1.04 13.49
N ALA A 86 -6.44 -0.76 14.76
CA ALA A 86 -5.67 -1.15 15.94
C ALA A 86 -5.62 -2.67 16.21
N VAL A 87 -6.47 -3.47 15.57
CA VAL A 87 -6.58 -4.93 15.81
C VAL A 87 -6.49 -5.77 14.55
N LEU A 88 -6.32 -5.15 13.37
CA LEU A 88 -6.25 -5.85 12.08
C LEU A 88 -4.97 -6.68 11.90
N ASP A 89 -4.00 -6.60 12.82
CA ASP A 89 -2.85 -7.51 12.89
C ASP A 89 -3.26 -8.97 13.15
N HIS A 90 -4.46 -9.22 13.69
CA HIS A 90 -5.01 -10.57 13.85
C HIS A 90 -5.67 -11.14 12.58
N LEU A 91 -5.85 -10.32 11.53
CA LEU A 91 -6.57 -10.68 10.30
C LEU A 91 -5.74 -10.41 9.04
N VAL A 92 -4.42 -10.62 9.13
CA VAL A 92 -3.50 -10.34 8.03
C VAL A 92 -3.76 -11.21 6.81
N ASP A 93 -4.01 -12.52 6.95
CA ASP A 93 -4.18 -13.38 5.76
C ASP A 93 -5.43 -13.00 4.91
N PRO A 94 -6.62 -12.80 5.50
CA PRO A 94 -7.77 -12.28 4.76
C PRO A 94 -7.50 -10.90 4.17
N LEU A 95 -6.77 -10.05 4.89
CA LEU A 95 -6.43 -8.71 4.42
C LEU A 95 -5.48 -8.75 3.23
N VAL A 96 -4.48 -9.64 3.22
CA VAL A 96 -3.57 -9.82 2.07
C VAL A 96 -4.34 -10.23 0.82
N THR A 97 -5.33 -11.12 0.97
CA THR A 97 -6.23 -11.50 -0.13
C THR A 97 -7.00 -10.28 -0.66
N LEU A 98 -7.56 -9.48 0.24
CA LEU A 98 -8.27 -8.26 -0.13
C LEU A 98 -7.35 -7.25 -0.83
N LEU A 99 -6.15 -7.03 -0.30
CA LEU A 99 -5.15 -6.10 -0.82
C LEU A 99 -4.65 -6.51 -2.22
N ALA A 100 -4.51 -7.81 -2.49
CA ALA A 100 -4.12 -8.33 -3.79
C ALA A 100 -5.19 -8.07 -4.87
N GLY A 101 -6.47 -7.97 -4.47
CA GLY A 101 -7.60 -7.69 -5.35
C GLY A 101 -7.81 -6.22 -5.71
N LEU A 102 -7.05 -5.29 -5.10
CA LEU A 102 -7.13 -3.86 -5.36
C LEU A 102 -6.00 -3.37 -6.28
N THR A 103 -6.16 -2.20 -6.88
CA THR A 103 -5.06 -1.49 -7.54
C THR A 103 -3.91 -1.23 -6.57
N THR A 104 -2.69 -1.19 -7.10
CA THR A 104 -1.48 -1.03 -6.30
C THR A 104 -1.52 0.25 -5.47
N SER A 105 -2.00 1.37 -6.02
CA SER A 105 -2.08 2.64 -5.28
C SER A 105 -2.94 2.54 -4.02
N ARG A 106 -4.16 1.96 -4.11
CA ARG A 106 -5.03 1.73 -2.95
C ARG A 106 -4.44 0.72 -1.97
N CYS A 107 -3.90 -0.38 -2.50
CA CYS A 107 -3.22 -1.41 -1.71
C CYS A 107 -2.13 -0.78 -0.82
N MET A 108 -1.27 0.04 -1.42
CA MET A 108 -0.15 0.67 -0.71
C MET A 108 -0.61 1.76 0.27
N LEU A 109 -1.69 2.49 -0.03
CA LEU A 109 -2.26 3.46 0.92
C LEU A 109 -2.83 2.76 2.17
N ILE A 110 -3.54 1.64 1.99
CA ILE A 110 -4.07 0.87 3.13
C ILE A 110 -2.92 0.31 3.97
N LEU A 111 -1.89 -0.26 3.34
CA LEU A 111 -0.70 -0.74 4.04
C LEU A 111 -0.02 0.38 4.84
N ARG A 112 0.13 1.57 4.25
CA ARG A 112 0.65 2.76 4.93
C ARG A 112 -0.18 3.11 6.17
N TYR A 113 -1.50 3.18 6.00
CA TYR A 113 -2.44 3.56 7.04
C TYR A 113 -2.39 2.58 8.22
N LEU A 114 -2.49 1.28 7.95
CA LEU A 114 -2.48 0.26 8.99
C LEU A 114 -1.14 0.20 9.72
N ALA A 115 -0.02 0.30 8.98
CA ALA A 115 1.29 0.41 9.59
C ALA A 115 1.38 1.61 10.54
N GLN A 116 0.79 2.76 10.18
CA GLN A 116 0.75 3.94 11.04
C GLN A 116 -0.08 3.74 12.32
N LYS A 117 -1.20 3.03 12.22
CA LYS A 117 -2.18 2.90 13.31
C LYS A 117 -1.94 1.70 14.22
N ASN A 118 -1.16 0.72 13.76
CA ASN A 118 -0.93 -0.52 14.48
C ASN A 118 0.53 -0.96 14.33
N ASP A 119 1.31 -0.80 15.41
CA ASP A 119 2.73 -1.14 15.43
C ASP A 119 3.02 -2.61 15.17
N ARG A 120 2.09 -3.51 15.52
CA ARG A 120 2.22 -4.96 15.34
C ARG A 120 1.88 -5.41 13.93
N PHE A 121 1.15 -4.59 13.18
CA PHE A 121 0.65 -4.95 11.85
C PHE A 121 1.78 -5.30 10.89
N ILE A 122 2.88 -4.54 10.89
CA ILE A 122 4.02 -4.82 10.00
C ILE A 122 4.68 -6.15 10.33
N GLU A 123 4.79 -6.50 11.61
CA GLU A 123 5.38 -7.77 12.03
C GLU A 123 4.52 -8.97 11.65
N GLN A 124 3.19 -8.83 11.74
CA GLN A 124 2.29 -9.90 11.31
C GLN A 124 2.21 -10.01 9.79
N LEU A 125 2.17 -8.87 9.08
CA LEU A 125 2.31 -8.85 7.62
C LEU A 125 3.59 -9.55 7.17
N ALA A 126 4.72 -9.23 7.81
CA ALA A 126 5.98 -9.91 7.55
C ALA A 126 5.87 -11.42 7.70
N SER A 127 5.35 -11.89 8.84
CA SER A 127 5.19 -13.30 9.15
C SER A 127 4.33 -14.02 8.11
N THR A 128 3.17 -13.46 7.74
CA THR A 128 2.31 -13.99 6.67
C THR A 128 3.04 -14.04 5.33
N LEU A 129 3.74 -12.95 4.97
CA LEU A 129 4.51 -12.86 3.73
C LEU A 129 5.80 -13.67 3.77
N GLU A 130 6.24 -14.27 4.87
CA GLU A 130 7.39 -15.20 4.90
C GLU A 130 6.95 -16.66 4.95
N SER A 131 5.92 -16.95 5.74
CA SER A 131 5.42 -18.31 5.99
C SER A 131 4.58 -18.89 4.86
N THR A 132 3.90 -18.04 4.07
CA THR A 132 3.03 -18.52 2.99
C THR A 132 3.82 -18.96 1.77
N SER A 133 3.38 -20.05 1.11
CA SER A 133 4.01 -20.57 -0.11
C SER A 133 4.22 -19.47 -1.17
N ARG A 134 5.28 -19.62 -1.97
CA ARG A 134 5.55 -18.74 -3.12
C ARG A 134 4.51 -18.91 -4.24
N ASP A 135 3.83 -20.05 -4.26
CA ASP A 135 2.79 -20.36 -5.25
C ASP A 135 1.44 -19.71 -4.94
N ASP A 136 1.28 -19.12 -3.74
CA ASP A 136 0.09 -18.34 -3.43
C ASP A 136 0.11 -17.02 -4.23
N VAL A 137 -0.77 -16.92 -5.21
CA VAL A 137 -0.84 -15.79 -6.14
C VAL A 137 -1.16 -14.49 -5.41
N MET A 138 -1.99 -14.51 -4.36
CA MET A 138 -2.38 -13.30 -3.63
C MET A 138 -1.21 -12.76 -2.84
N VAL A 139 -0.54 -13.64 -2.09
CA VAL A 139 0.68 -13.27 -1.34
C VAL A 139 1.79 -12.82 -2.29
N SER A 140 2.01 -13.54 -3.39
CA SER A 140 3.02 -13.19 -4.40
C SER A 140 2.75 -11.82 -5.03
N THR A 141 1.49 -11.47 -5.29
CA THR A 141 1.09 -10.15 -5.80
C THR A 141 1.48 -9.04 -4.83
N VAL A 142 1.14 -9.17 -3.54
CA VAL A 142 1.49 -8.17 -2.52
C VAL A 142 3.01 -8.07 -2.33
N ARG A 143 3.73 -9.20 -2.27
CA ARG A 143 5.21 -9.22 -2.21
C ARG A 143 5.82 -8.48 -3.39
N HIS A 144 5.35 -8.74 -4.61
CA HIS A 144 5.88 -8.11 -5.81
C HIS A 144 5.68 -6.60 -5.80
N ARG A 145 4.50 -6.12 -5.39
CA ARG A 145 4.21 -4.69 -5.24
C ARG A 145 5.16 -4.01 -4.25
N LEU A 146 5.41 -4.63 -3.09
CA LEU A 146 6.37 -4.12 -2.10
C LEU A 146 7.80 -4.04 -2.69
N VAL A 147 8.24 -5.06 -3.43
CA VAL A 147 9.55 -5.08 -4.10
C VAL A 147 9.65 -4.00 -5.18
N VAL A 148 8.60 -3.78 -5.97
CA VAL A 148 8.60 -2.74 -7.00
C VAL A 148 8.66 -1.35 -6.36
N PHE A 149 7.95 -1.14 -5.26
CA PHE A 149 8.05 0.10 -4.48
C PHE A 149 9.42 0.31 -3.86
N GLU A 150 10.10 -0.76 -3.43
CA GLU A 150 11.48 -0.68 -2.92
C GLU A 150 12.43 -0.22 -4.00
N ARG A 151 12.39 -0.87 -5.17
CA ARG A 151 13.25 -0.56 -6.31
C ARG A 151 13.03 0.85 -6.82
N ALA A 152 11.81 1.36 -6.72
CA ALA A 152 11.47 2.74 -7.06
C ALA A 152 11.84 3.75 -5.96
N GLN A 153 12.41 3.31 -4.83
CA GLN A 153 12.72 4.12 -3.65
C GLN A 153 11.47 4.81 -3.07
N MET A 154 10.30 4.22 -3.28
CA MET A 154 9.01 4.76 -2.86
C MET A 154 8.57 4.27 -1.48
N LEU A 155 9.15 3.18 -0.97
CA LEU A 155 8.80 2.65 0.35
C LEU A 155 9.11 3.64 1.49
N GLY A 156 10.13 4.49 1.36
CA GLY A 156 10.43 5.53 2.34
C GLY A 156 9.32 6.59 2.49
N ARG A 157 8.40 6.68 1.53
CA ARG A 157 7.20 7.54 1.62
C ARG A 157 6.02 6.87 2.31
N ILE A 158 6.11 5.55 2.55
CA ILE A 158 5.04 4.71 3.05
C ILE A 158 5.34 4.23 4.47
N PHE A 159 6.60 3.97 4.78
CA PHE A 159 7.01 3.42 6.05
C PHE A 159 8.08 4.30 6.68
N SER A 160 7.95 4.55 7.99
CA SER A 160 9.01 5.17 8.78
C SER A 160 10.28 4.32 8.72
N GLY A 161 11.45 4.92 8.94
CA GLY A 161 12.75 4.24 8.75
C GLY A 161 12.87 2.86 9.40
N ALA A 162 12.39 2.69 10.64
CA ALA A 162 12.42 1.39 11.33
C ALA A 162 11.48 0.35 10.69
N ARG A 163 10.28 0.75 10.26
CA ARG A 163 9.30 -0.12 9.58
C ARG A 163 9.74 -0.47 8.17
N LEU A 164 10.34 0.50 7.47
CA LEU A 164 10.97 0.32 6.17
C LEU A 164 12.08 -0.71 6.24
N LEU A 165 13.00 -0.58 7.19
CA LEU A 165 14.10 -1.53 7.38
C LEU A 165 13.59 -2.95 7.64
N ARG A 166 12.50 -3.10 8.40
CA ARG A 166 11.89 -4.41 8.63
C ARG A 166 11.33 -5.02 7.34
N ILE A 167 10.57 -4.26 6.55
CA ILE A 167 10.06 -4.67 5.22
C ILE A 167 11.21 -5.02 4.28
N MET A 168 12.29 -4.23 4.29
CA MET A 168 13.48 -4.50 3.48
C MET A 168 14.22 -5.76 3.90
N GLN A 169 14.30 -6.08 5.19
CA GLN A 169 14.89 -7.34 5.68
C GLN A 169 14.09 -8.56 5.21
N ILE A 170 12.76 -8.47 5.19
CA ILE A 170 11.85 -9.52 4.69
C ILE A 170 12.00 -9.73 3.17
N MET A 171 12.23 -8.66 2.41
CA MET A 171 12.49 -8.79 0.97
C MET A 171 13.95 -9.19 0.68
N GLY A 172 14.89 -8.84 1.54
CA GLY A 172 16.31 -9.22 1.43
C GLY A 172 16.52 -10.72 1.64
N SER A 173 15.87 -11.30 2.64
CA SER A 173 15.83 -12.77 2.83
C SER A 173 15.20 -13.51 1.64
N TYR A 174 14.37 -12.83 0.84
CA TYR A 174 13.82 -13.34 -0.42
C TYR A 174 14.80 -13.26 -1.60
N ARG A 175 15.73 -12.28 -1.62
CA ARG A 175 16.77 -12.13 -2.67
C ARG A 175 17.89 -13.17 -2.54
N ASP A 176 18.23 -13.62 -1.33
CA ASP A 176 19.38 -14.50 -1.08
C ASP A 176 19.13 -16.01 -1.37
N VAL A 177 17.96 -16.35 -1.94
CA VAL A 177 17.60 -17.75 -2.31
C VAL A 177 17.21 -17.85 -3.79
N VAL A 178 17.76 -16.96 -4.63
CA VAL A 178 17.66 -17.02 -6.10
C VAL A 178 19.06 -17.14 -6.70
#